data_AF-A0A060ZUZ8-F1
#
_entry.id   AF-A0A060ZUZ8-F1
#
_cell.length_a   1.000
_cell.length_b   1.000
_cell.length_c   1.000
_cell.angle_alpha   90.00
_cell.angle_beta   90.00
_cell.angle_gamma   90.00
#
_symmetry.space_group_name_H-M   'P 1'
#
loop_
_entity.id
_entity.type
_entity.pdbx_description
1 polymer ?
#
loop_
_entity_poly.entity_id
_entity_poly.type
_entity_poly.pdbx_seq_one_letter_code
_entity_poly.pdbx_strand_id
1 'polypeptide(L)'
;MSSNTIAHTVRRRTLRVAAAVLIAAAGFSLTACNDSDANASKPAASAASSSADSSTGTKSSDAKADTGAGTEDKAGAADEAASPDRTETLADGSTAEIYELGDQHYRLKMVNDGDVLATFEANGEDAGLDANGMYVVLTMGGEVQSWMGGEHQAPGTFEIAGDFTAKVTKVGESHYRAQIIGNGDVMATMEANGHDAGLDANGVYIVLSTRGAISAHE
;
A
#
# COMPACT_ATOMS: atom_id res chain seq x y z
N MET A 1 -11.94 47.24 26.95
CA MET A 1 -10.64 46.80 26.41
C MET A 1 -9.78 46.37 27.58
N SER A 2 -9.59 45.07 27.78
CA SER A 2 -8.74 44.53 28.84
C SER A 2 -7.83 43.46 28.24
N SER A 3 -6.54 43.75 28.18
CA SER A 3 -5.53 42.81 27.66
C SER A 3 -4.96 42.00 28.81
N ASN A 4 -5.10 40.67 28.76
CA ASN A 4 -4.46 39.77 29.72
C ASN A 4 -3.22 39.14 29.08
N THR A 5 -2.03 39.52 29.57
CA THR A 5 -0.75 39.00 29.08
C THR A 5 -0.35 37.78 29.91
N ILE A 6 -0.34 36.59 29.29
CA ILE A 6 0.10 35.34 29.93
C ILE A 6 1.58 35.11 29.59
N ALA A 7 2.44 35.03 30.59
CA ALA A 7 3.87 34.77 30.42
C ALA A 7 4.14 33.26 30.30
N HIS A 8 4.67 32.82 29.16
CA HIS A 8 5.06 31.42 28.95
C HIS A 8 6.49 31.15 29.47
N THR A 9 6.60 30.26 30.46
CA THR A 9 7.89 29.85 31.04
C THR A 9 8.51 28.71 30.23
N VAL A 10 9.55 29.01 29.45
CA VAL A 10 10.25 28.02 28.60
C VAL A 10 11.14 27.08 29.43
N ARG A 11 10.67 25.85 29.67
CA ARG A 11 11.42 24.82 30.41
C ARG A 11 12.22 23.93 29.47
N ARG A 12 13.47 24.33 29.16
CA ARG A 12 14.41 23.51 28.36
C ARG A 12 14.68 22.16 29.06
N ARG A 13 14.45 21.04 28.38
CA ARG A 13 14.86 19.70 28.80
C ARG A 13 16.06 19.24 27.98
N THR A 14 17.16 18.92 28.66
CA THR A 14 18.39 18.43 28.04
C THR A 14 18.29 16.92 27.79
N LEU A 15 18.28 16.50 26.53
CA LEU A 15 18.36 15.08 26.16
C LEU A 15 19.82 14.58 26.30
N ARG A 16 20.00 13.45 26.99
CA ARG A 16 21.23 12.66 26.94
C ARG A 16 20.97 11.45 26.04
N VAL A 17 21.57 11.46 24.84
CA VAL A 17 21.54 10.32 23.93
C VAL A 17 22.78 9.46 24.19
N ALA A 18 22.57 8.18 24.48
CA ALA A 18 23.64 7.19 24.56
C ALA A 18 23.56 6.31 23.31
N ALA A 19 24.59 6.36 22.46
CA ALA A 19 24.68 5.50 21.28
C ALA A 19 25.23 4.13 21.68
N ALA A 20 24.55 3.06 21.27
CA ALA A 20 25.04 1.69 21.36
C ALA A 20 25.06 1.08 19.95
N VAL A 21 26.25 0.79 19.44
CA VAL A 21 26.45 0.11 18.16
C VAL A 21 26.50 -1.39 18.42
N LEU A 22 25.63 -2.15 17.76
CA LEU A 22 25.70 -3.60 17.69
C LEU A 22 25.88 -4.02 16.22
N ILE A 23 27.07 -4.53 15.90
CA ILE A 23 27.35 -5.18 14.63
C ILE A 23 27.10 -6.67 14.83
N ALA A 24 26.15 -7.23 14.09
CA ALA A 24 25.91 -8.67 14.03
C ALA A 24 26.04 -9.12 12.57
N ALA A 25 27.03 -9.96 12.29
CA ALA A 25 27.26 -10.54 10.96
C ALA A 25 26.99 -12.04 11.00
N ALA A 26 26.04 -12.47 10.16
CA ALA A 26 25.82 -13.83 9.71
C ALA A 26 25.26 -13.72 8.28
N GLY A 27 25.57 -14.57 7.31
CA GLY A 27 26.25 -15.86 7.38
C GLY A 27 25.73 -16.73 6.24
N PHE A 28 25.92 -16.27 5.00
CA PHE A 28 25.34 -16.90 3.80
C PHE A 28 25.81 -18.35 3.65
N SER A 29 24.86 -19.28 3.63
CA SER A 29 25.09 -20.69 3.32
C SER A 29 24.24 -21.09 2.12
N LEU A 30 24.88 -21.27 0.96
CA LEU A 30 24.23 -21.78 -0.24
C LEU A 30 24.29 -23.31 -0.23
N THR A 31 23.14 -23.97 -0.16
CA THR A 31 23.02 -25.41 -0.42
C THR A 31 22.29 -25.64 -1.74
N ALA A 32 23.08 -25.82 -2.80
CA ALA A 32 22.58 -26.33 -4.07
C ALA A 32 22.72 -27.86 -4.09
N CYS A 33 21.61 -28.58 -4.18
CA CYS A 33 21.58 -29.99 -4.55
C CYS A 33 20.66 -30.15 -5.77
N ASN A 34 21.29 -30.34 -6.92
CA ASN A 34 20.65 -30.66 -8.19
C ASN A 34 20.87 -32.15 -8.45
N ASP A 35 19.80 -32.94 -8.55
CA ASP A 35 19.88 -34.31 -9.06
C ASP A 35 18.63 -34.66 -9.86
N SER A 36 18.84 -35.31 -11.00
CA SER A 36 17.81 -35.62 -12.00
C SER A 36 17.91 -37.09 -12.43
N ASP A 37 16.76 -37.66 -12.78
CA ASP A 37 16.57 -38.92 -13.52
C ASP A 37 17.15 -40.24 -12.96
N ALA A 38 16.27 -41.22 -12.73
CA ALA A 38 16.03 -42.28 -13.73
C ALA A 38 15.19 -43.48 -13.22
N ASN A 39 13.96 -43.57 -13.74
CA ASN A 39 13.34 -44.75 -14.35
C ASN A 39 13.09 -46.10 -13.60
N ALA A 40 11.80 -46.46 -13.58
CA ALA A 40 11.21 -47.80 -13.81
C ALA A 40 11.40 -49.00 -12.84
N SER A 41 10.27 -49.49 -12.31
CA SER A 41 9.74 -50.84 -12.65
C SER A 41 8.26 -51.03 -12.29
N LYS A 42 7.51 -51.74 -13.16
CA LYS A 42 6.06 -52.09 -13.10
C LYS A 42 5.97 -53.62 -13.31
N PRO A 43 5.05 -54.40 -12.69
CA PRO A 43 3.68 -54.66 -13.19
C PRO A 43 2.64 -54.83 -12.04
N ALA A 44 1.35 -55.16 -12.18
CA ALA A 44 0.47 -55.60 -13.28
C ALA A 44 -0.98 -55.05 -13.04
N ALA A 45 -1.80 -54.71 -14.05
CA ALA A 45 -2.92 -55.51 -14.64
C ALA A 45 -4.14 -55.74 -13.71
N SER A 46 -5.43 -55.63 -14.07
CA SER A 46 -6.22 -55.15 -15.24
C SER A 46 -7.68 -54.91 -14.75
N ALA A 47 -8.75 -54.52 -15.47
CA ALA A 47 -9.07 -54.37 -16.91
C ALA A 47 -10.13 -53.23 -17.11
N ALA A 48 -10.30 -52.63 -18.30
CA ALA A 48 -11.38 -52.84 -19.31
C ALA A 48 -12.82 -52.38 -18.91
N SER A 49 -13.64 -51.81 -19.80
CA SER A 49 -13.66 -51.91 -21.28
C SER A 49 -14.35 -50.74 -22.03
N SER A 50 -13.94 -50.56 -23.31
CA SER A 50 -14.78 -50.24 -24.52
C SER A 50 -15.57 -48.91 -24.62
N SER A 51 -15.73 -48.25 -25.80
CA SER A 51 -15.12 -48.42 -27.15
C SER A 51 -15.56 -47.28 -28.12
N ALA A 52 -14.74 -47.01 -29.15
CA ALA A 52 -15.10 -46.53 -30.51
C ALA A 52 -15.76 -45.13 -30.70
N ASP A 53 -15.61 -44.39 -31.81
CA ASP A 53 -14.84 -44.58 -33.06
C ASP A 53 -14.47 -43.23 -33.75
N SER A 54 -13.54 -43.27 -34.73
CA SER A 54 -13.39 -42.51 -36.01
C SER A 54 -14.21 -41.22 -36.33
N SER A 55 -13.77 -40.28 -37.19
CA SER A 55 -12.53 -40.14 -38.01
C SER A 55 -12.45 -38.79 -38.80
N THR A 56 -11.26 -38.51 -39.36
CA THR A 56 -10.95 -37.76 -40.62
C THR A 56 -11.19 -36.25 -40.80
N GLY A 57 -10.09 -35.54 -41.16
CA GLY A 57 -10.07 -34.34 -42.04
C GLY A 57 -10.15 -32.97 -41.34
N THR A 58 -9.49 -31.89 -41.78
CA THR A 58 -8.47 -31.71 -42.85
C THR A 58 -7.64 -30.43 -42.60
N LYS A 59 -6.52 -30.24 -43.32
CA LYS A 59 -5.53 -29.14 -43.17
C LYS A 59 -6.05 -27.72 -43.45
N SER A 60 -5.56 -26.75 -42.68
CA SER A 60 -4.79 -25.54 -43.10
C SER A 60 -4.58 -24.62 -41.89
N SER A 61 -3.54 -23.80 -41.70
CA SER A 61 -2.16 -23.63 -42.20
C SER A 61 -1.73 -22.23 -41.73
N ASP A 62 -0.53 -22.07 -41.13
CA ASP A 62 0.21 -20.80 -40.97
C ASP A 62 -0.38 -19.72 -40.00
N ALA A 63 0.39 -18.97 -39.18
CA ALA A 63 1.84 -18.97 -38.90
C ALA A 63 2.17 -18.27 -37.55
N LYS A 64 3.42 -18.48 -37.08
CA LYS A 64 4.22 -17.68 -36.11
C LYS A 64 3.69 -17.53 -34.66
N ALA A 65 4.37 -18.08 -33.65
CA ALA A 65 5.70 -17.74 -33.08
C ALA A 65 5.55 -16.69 -31.94
N ASP A 66 5.86 -17.03 -30.68
CA ASP A 66 7.21 -17.09 -30.06
C ASP A 66 7.55 -15.72 -29.42
N THR A 67 7.93 -15.57 -28.15
CA THR A 67 7.79 -16.42 -26.94
C THR A 67 7.59 -15.50 -25.72
N GLY A 68 7.19 -16.04 -24.57
CA GLY A 68 7.18 -15.28 -23.32
C GLY A 68 8.59 -15.13 -22.72
N ALA A 69 8.94 -13.92 -22.26
CA ALA A 69 9.99 -13.66 -21.27
C ALA A 69 9.84 -12.24 -20.71
N GLY A 70 10.11 -12.06 -19.41
CA GLY A 70 10.47 -10.76 -18.83
C GLY A 70 9.32 -9.77 -18.56
N THR A 71 8.54 -10.01 -17.50
CA THR A 71 7.92 -8.91 -16.75
C THR A 71 9.03 -8.23 -15.94
N GLU A 72 9.78 -7.34 -16.56
CA GLU A 72 10.62 -6.38 -15.84
C GLU A 72 9.76 -5.20 -15.43
N ASP A 73 9.85 -4.78 -14.15
CA ASP A 73 9.16 -3.62 -13.59
C ASP A 73 9.59 -2.33 -14.28
N LYS A 74 8.94 -2.03 -15.41
CA LYS A 74 9.17 -0.81 -16.15
C LYS A 74 8.38 0.31 -15.50
N ALA A 75 9.03 1.00 -14.57
CA ALA A 75 8.62 2.31 -14.06
C ALA A 75 8.14 3.18 -15.24
N GLY A 76 6.84 3.47 -15.24
CA GLY A 76 6.12 3.94 -16.40
C GLY A 76 6.30 5.43 -16.63
N ALA A 77 7.32 5.78 -17.42
CA ALA A 77 7.50 7.04 -18.15
C ALA A 77 7.38 8.37 -17.38
N ALA A 78 8.40 9.22 -17.54
CA ALA A 78 8.18 10.65 -17.46
C ALA A 78 7.34 11.06 -18.69
N ASP A 79 6.02 11.14 -18.51
CA ASP A 79 5.16 11.86 -19.45
C ASP A 79 5.69 13.29 -19.65
N GLU A 80 5.60 13.77 -20.90
CA GLU A 80 5.71 15.19 -21.19
C GLU A 80 4.64 15.90 -20.35
N ALA A 81 5.08 16.64 -19.33
CA ALA A 81 4.25 16.89 -18.17
C ALA A 81 2.95 17.62 -18.53
N ALA A 82 1.84 16.87 -18.57
CA ALA A 82 0.51 17.43 -18.47
C ALA A 82 0.48 18.32 -17.22
N SER A 83 -0.11 19.51 -17.33
CA SER A 83 -0.44 20.30 -16.15
C SER A 83 -1.41 19.49 -15.28
N PRO A 84 -1.28 19.53 -13.94
CA PRO A 84 -2.29 18.93 -13.08
C PRO A 84 -3.65 19.63 -13.27
N ASP A 85 -4.72 18.86 -13.18
CA ASP A 85 -6.09 19.36 -13.29
C ASP A 85 -6.43 20.31 -12.13
N ARG A 86 -5.86 20.05 -10.95
CA ARG A 86 -5.88 20.97 -9.80
C ARG A 86 -4.68 20.79 -8.88
N THR A 87 -4.42 21.81 -8.06
CA THR A 87 -3.39 21.78 -7.02
C THR A 87 -3.95 22.18 -5.67
N GLU A 88 -3.49 21.52 -4.61
CA GLU A 88 -3.92 21.77 -3.23
C GLU A 88 -2.72 21.85 -2.29
N THR A 89 -2.82 22.64 -1.21
CA THR A 89 -1.76 22.74 -0.19
C THR A 89 -2.00 21.70 0.89
N LEU A 90 -1.00 20.87 1.18
CA LEU A 90 -1.05 19.83 2.19
C LEU A 90 -0.70 20.36 3.59
N ALA A 91 -0.96 19.55 4.62
CA ALA A 91 -0.79 19.93 6.03
C ALA A 91 0.64 20.34 6.44
N ASP A 92 1.67 19.89 5.71
CA ASP A 92 3.06 20.29 5.91
C ASP A 92 3.48 21.56 5.13
N GLY A 93 2.61 22.06 4.25
CA GLY A 93 2.86 23.18 3.34
C GLY A 93 3.33 22.79 1.94
N SER A 94 3.53 21.50 1.66
CA SER A 94 3.82 21.01 0.31
C SER A 94 2.57 21.10 -0.60
N THR A 95 2.76 20.85 -1.90
CA THR A 95 1.68 20.88 -2.90
C THR A 95 1.30 19.48 -3.34
N ALA A 96 0.02 19.13 -3.25
CA ALA A 96 -0.56 18.02 -4.01
C ALA A 96 -0.91 18.51 -5.42
N GLU A 97 -0.22 17.96 -6.42
CA GLU A 97 -0.65 18.02 -7.82
C GLU A 97 -1.58 16.83 -8.10
N ILE A 98 -2.82 17.11 -8.50
CA ILE A 98 -3.86 16.10 -8.68
C ILE A 98 -4.20 16.00 -10.17
N TYR A 99 -4.23 14.77 -10.66
CA TYR A 99 -4.44 14.41 -12.06
C TYR A 99 -5.64 13.47 -12.17
N GLU A 100 -6.60 13.81 -13.03
CA GLU A 100 -7.72 12.94 -13.39
C GLU A 100 -7.29 12.00 -14.52
N LEU A 101 -7.20 10.71 -14.21
CA LEU A 101 -6.78 9.67 -15.15
C LEU A 101 -7.97 8.91 -15.77
N GLY A 102 -9.13 8.95 -15.11
CA GLY A 102 -10.41 8.44 -15.59
C GLY A 102 -11.47 8.38 -14.49
N ASP A 103 -12.63 7.79 -14.80
CA ASP A 103 -13.72 7.58 -13.83
C ASP A 103 -13.21 6.82 -12.60
N GLN A 104 -13.25 7.45 -11.42
CA GLN A 104 -12.71 6.91 -10.16
C GLN A 104 -11.21 6.56 -10.20
N HIS A 105 -10.44 7.17 -11.11
CA HIS A 105 -9.00 6.99 -11.21
C HIS A 105 -8.28 8.34 -11.17
N TYR A 106 -7.63 8.61 -10.04
CA TYR A 106 -6.90 9.85 -9.77
C TYR A 106 -5.46 9.54 -9.34
N ARG A 107 -4.52 10.40 -9.73
CA ARG A 107 -3.13 10.37 -9.26
C ARG A 107 -2.82 11.64 -8.49
N LEU A 108 -2.20 11.49 -7.33
CA LEU A 108 -1.61 12.59 -6.56
C LEU A 108 -0.09 12.51 -6.66
N LYS A 109 0.56 13.62 -7.00
CA LYS A 109 2.00 13.83 -6.77
C LYS A 109 2.17 14.84 -5.65
N MET A 110 2.95 14.50 -4.63
CA MET A 110 3.34 15.42 -3.57
C MET A 110 4.64 16.12 -4.01
N VAL A 111 4.62 17.45 -4.08
CA VAL A 111 5.72 18.28 -4.59
C VAL A 111 6.10 19.33 -3.55
N ASN A 112 7.38 19.47 -3.24
CA ASN A 112 7.91 20.58 -2.45
C ASN A 112 9.12 21.20 -3.15
N ASP A 113 9.16 22.53 -3.25
CA ASP A 113 10.24 23.30 -3.93
C ASP A 113 10.57 22.84 -5.38
N GLY A 114 9.65 22.11 -6.03
CA GLY A 114 9.81 21.52 -7.36
C GLY A 114 10.25 20.06 -7.39
N ASP A 115 10.64 19.49 -6.25
CA ASP A 115 10.98 18.07 -6.10
C ASP A 115 9.73 17.24 -5.78
N VAL A 116 9.54 16.13 -6.50
CA VAL A 116 8.47 15.15 -6.22
C VAL A 116 8.88 14.28 -5.04
N LEU A 117 8.16 14.41 -3.92
CA LEU A 117 8.38 13.67 -2.69
C LEU A 117 7.72 12.27 -2.71
N ALA A 118 6.53 12.18 -3.30
CA ALA A 118 5.75 10.96 -3.40
C ALA A 118 4.80 10.99 -4.60
N THR A 119 4.35 9.82 -5.05
CA THR A 119 3.27 9.68 -6.04
C THR A 119 2.47 8.42 -5.71
N PHE A 120 1.15 8.54 -5.68
CA PHE A 120 0.23 7.42 -5.47
C PHE A 120 -1.10 7.67 -6.18
N GLU A 121 -1.93 6.63 -6.31
CA GLU A 121 -3.15 6.66 -7.12
C GLU A 121 -4.31 6.00 -6.37
N ALA A 122 -5.49 6.63 -6.43
CA ALA A 122 -6.77 6.04 -6.10
C ALA A 122 -7.37 5.52 -7.41
N ASN A 123 -7.68 4.22 -7.49
CA ASN A 123 -8.08 3.57 -8.75
C ASN A 123 -9.19 2.54 -8.48
N GLY A 124 -10.44 3.03 -8.42
CA GLY A 124 -11.61 2.23 -8.00
C GLY A 124 -11.69 1.96 -6.49
N GLU A 125 -10.69 2.41 -5.72
CA GLU A 125 -10.66 2.43 -4.25
C GLU A 125 -9.86 3.65 -3.76
N ASP A 126 -10.10 4.06 -2.51
CA ASP A 126 -9.36 5.15 -1.87
C ASP A 126 -7.90 4.76 -1.61
N ALA A 127 -6.98 5.72 -1.72
CA ALA A 127 -5.56 5.49 -1.49
C ALA A 127 -5.02 6.36 -0.35
N GLY A 128 -4.04 5.83 0.39
CA GLY A 128 -3.46 6.48 1.57
C GLY A 128 -1.94 6.53 1.52
N LEU A 129 -1.36 7.48 2.24
CA LEU A 129 0.09 7.65 2.36
C LEU A 129 0.47 8.10 3.77
N ASP A 130 1.43 7.41 4.40
CA ASP A 130 2.15 7.85 5.60
C ASP A 130 3.49 8.47 5.19
N ALA A 131 3.46 9.77 4.91
CA ALA A 131 4.61 10.59 4.58
C ALA A 131 5.36 11.04 5.85
N ASN A 132 5.85 10.07 6.62
CA ASN A 132 6.59 10.27 7.88
C ASN A 132 5.76 10.99 8.98
N GLY A 133 4.53 10.54 9.21
CA GLY A 133 3.64 11.15 10.21
C GLY A 133 2.87 12.38 9.73
N MET A 134 3.07 12.80 8.47
CA MET A 134 2.00 13.39 7.67
C MET A 134 1.18 12.26 7.05
N TYR A 135 -0.14 12.34 7.15
CA TYR A 135 -1.06 11.39 6.56
C TYR A 135 -1.82 12.08 5.44
N VAL A 136 -2.00 11.38 4.31
CA VAL A 136 -2.78 11.85 3.16
C VAL A 136 -3.73 10.75 2.71
N VAL A 137 -4.98 11.10 2.44
CA VAL A 137 -5.94 10.25 1.71
C VAL A 137 -6.29 10.94 0.39
N LEU A 138 -6.28 10.18 -0.70
CA LEU A 138 -6.88 10.53 -1.98
C LEU A 138 -8.11 9.62 -2.15
N THR A 139 -9.31 10.21 -2.19
CA THR A 139 -10.54 9.43 -2.38
C THR A 139 -10.69 8.97 -3.83
N MET A 140 -11.54 7.96 -4.05
CA MET A 140 -11.98 7.59 -5.41
C MET A 140 -12.78 8.71 -6.11
N GLY A 141 -13.30 9.70 -5.37
CA GLY A 141 -13.86 10.95 -5.90
C GLY A 141 -12.80 11.98 -6.29
N GLY A 142 -11.52 11.66 -6.06
CA GLY A 142 -10.38 12.52 -6.29
C GLY A 142 -10.21 13.60 -5.22
N GLU A 143 -10.95 13.59 -4.12
CA GLU A 143 -10.78 14.54 -3.00
C GLU A 143 -9.48 14.23 -2.25
N VAL A 144 -8.84 15.25 -1.69
CA VAL A 144 -7.60 15.11 -0.93
C VAL A 144 -7.83 15.58 0.49
N GLN A 145 -7.38 14.79 1.46
CA GLN A 145 -7.29 15.20 2.86
C GLN A 145 -5.89 14.94 3.39
N SER A 146 -5.39 15.84 4.23
CA SER A 146 -4.10 15.64 4.88
C SER A 146 -4.05 16.23 6.28
N TRP A 147 -3.31 15.55 7.16
CA TRP A 147 -3.16 15.93 8.57
C TRP A 147 -1.82 15.46 9.14
N MET A 148 -1.49 15.92 10.35
CA MET A 148 -0.24 15.60 11.04
C MET A 148 -0.50 14.83 12.33
N GLY A 149 0.22 13.73 12.55
CA GLY A 149 0.15 12.93 13.77
C GLY A 149 -1.18 12.18 13.92
N GLY A 150 -1.65 11.99 15.16
CA GLY A 150 -2.84 11.18 15.47
C GLY A 150 -2.58 9.65 15.45
N GLU A 151 -1.30 9.26 15.35
CA GLU A 151 -0.90 7.90 15.04
C GLU A 151 -0.87 6.93 16.24
N HIS A 152 -1.36 5.72 16.00
CA HIS A 152 -1.21 4.55 16.87
C HIS A 152 -0.31 3.52 16.19
N GLN A 153 0.61 2.92 16.96
CA GLN A 153 1.53 1.90 16.45
C GLN A 153 0.95 0.49 16.67
N ALA A 154 0.67 -0.21 15.57
CA ALA A 154 0.18 -1.57 15.53
C ALA A 154 1.25 -2.62 15.91
N PRO A 155 0.86 -3.83 16.38
CA PRO A 155 -0.50 -4.33 16.51
C PRO A 155 -1.24 -3.83 17.77
N GLY A 156 -2.56 -3.75 17.69
CA GLY A 156 -3.41 -3.35 18.82
C GLY A 156 -4.87 -3.06 18.44
N THR A 157 -5.64 -2.59 19.40
CA THR A 157 -6.99 -2.05 19.20
C THR A 157 -7.00 -0.63 19.73
N PHE A 158 -7.47 0.32 18.92
CA PHE A 158 -7.39 1.75 19.20
C PHE A 158 -8.74 2.41 18.93
N GLU A 159 -9.17 3.30 19.82
CA GLU A 159 -10.20 4.29 19.52
C GLU A 159 -9.56 5.33 18.59
N ILE A 160 -10.24 5.66 17.49
CA ILE A 160 -9.81 6.65 16.49
C ILE A 160 -10.94 7.66 16.26
N ALA A 161 -10.74 8.64 15.37
CA ALA A 161 -11.76 9.64 15.02
C ALA A 161 -13.10 9.00 14.57
N GLY A 162 -14.21 9.74 14.68
CA GLY A 162 -15.54 9.30 14.24
C GLY A 162 -16.24 8.26 15.11
N ASP A 163 -15.89 8.17 16.40
CA ASP A 163 -16.32 7.08 17.31
C ASP A 163 -15.97 5.66 16.79
N PHE A 164 -15.03 5.55 15.85
CA PHE A 164 -14.57 4.28 15.30
C PHE A 164 -13.53 3.60 16.20
N THR A 165 -13.49 2.28 16.16
CA THR A 165 -12.43 1.46 16.75
C THR A 165 -11.66 0.77 15.62
N ALA A 166 -10.35 0.99 15.55
CA ALA A 166 -9.47 0.27 14.64
C ALA A 166 -8.77 -0.89 15.35
N LYS A 167 -9.02 -2.12 14.90
CA LYS A 167 -8.30 -3.32 15.35
C LYS A 167 -7.26 -3.69 14.31
N VAL A 168 -5.99 -3.42 14.58
CA VAL A 168 -4.88 -3.61 13.65
C VAL A 168 -4.04 -4.82 14.03
N THR A 169 -3.87 -5.74 13.07
CA THR A 169 -3.05 -6.94 13.20
C THR A 169 -1.86 -6.88 12.24
N LYS A 170 -0.70 -7.36 12.69
CA LYS A 170 0.45 -7.60 11.82
C LYS A 170 0.29 -8.98 11.17
N VAL A 171 0.27 -9.02 9.83
CA VAL A 171 0.03 -10.22 9.03
C VAL A 171 1.33 -10.74 8.39
N GLY A 172 2.25 -9.84 8.04
CA GLY A 172 3.60 -10.13 7.53
C GLY A 172 4.61 -9.07 7.98
N GLU A 173 5.84 -9.11 7.47
CA GLU A 173 6.93 -8.21 7.93
C GLU A 173 6.61 -6.72 7.72
N SER A 174 6.08 -6.37 6.55
CA SER A 174 5.56 -5.04 6.17
C SER A 174 4.10 -5.13 5.69
N HIS A 175 3.33 -6.07 6.25
CA HIS A 175 1.93 -6.29 5.91
C HIS A 175 1.07 -6.21 7.17
N TYR A 176 0.13 -5.26 7.19
CA TYR A 176 -0.79 -5.01 8.29
C TYR A 176 -2.24 -4.97 7.77
N ARG A 177 -3.17 -5.48 8.59
CA ARG A 177 -4.61 -5.44 8.34
C ARG A 177 -5.29 -4.67 9.46
N ALA A 178 -6.13 -3.69 9.14
CA ALA A 178 -7.01 -3.05 10.10
C ALA A 178 -8.47 -3.44 9.85
N GLN A 179 -9.19 -3.82 10.89
CA GLN A 179 -10.66 -3.86 10.88
C GLN A 179 -11.16 -2.54 11.48
N ILE A 180 -11.91 -1.77 10.71
CA ILE A 180 -12.53 -0.52 11.18
C ILE A 180 -13.94 -0.86 11.66
N ILE A 181 -14.19 -0.61 12.94
CA ILE A 181 -15.39 -1.06 13.66
C ILE A 181 -16.19 0.17 14.09
N GLY A 182 -17.44 0.25 13.67
CA GLY A 182 -18.39 1.31 14.04
C GLY A 182 -19.65 0.70 14.61
N ASN A 183 -20.18 1.25 15.70
CA ASN A 183 -21.36 0.73 16.41
C ASN A 183 -21.27 -0.76 16.86
N GLY A 184 -20.07 -1.34 16.87
CA GLY A 184 -19.81 -2.75 17.24
C GLY A 184 -19.63 -3.70 16.05
N ASP A 185 -19.94 -3.27 14.83
CA ASP A 185 -19.81 -4.06 13.60
C ASP A 185 -18.57 -3.64 12.79
N VAL A 186 -17.98 -4.58 12.04
CA VAL A 186 -16.87 -4.28 11.11
C VAL A 186 -17.44 -3.60 9.88
N MET A 187 -17.14 -2.31 9.71
CA MET A 187 -17.61 -1.46 8.62
C MET A 187 -16.69 -1.56 7.39
N ALA A 188 -15.38 -1.67 7.62
CA ALA A 188 -14.37 -1.80 6.57
C ALA A 188 -13.19 -2.67 7.02
N THR A 189 -12.41 -3.16 6.06
CA THR A 189 -11.11 -3.80 6.31
C THR A 189 -10.07 -3.17 5.37
N MET A 190 -9.00 -2.61 5.95
CA MET A 190 -7.88 -2.01 5.22
C MET A 190 -6.69 -2.96 5.22
N GLU A 191 -5.91 -2.98 4.14
CA GLU A 191 -4.77 -3.87 3.94
C GLU A 191 -3.55 -3.07 3.46
N ALA A 192 -2.64 -2.73 4.36
CA ALA A 192 -1.37 -2.12 3.99
C ALA A 192 -0.37 -3.23 3.63
N ASN A 193 -0.26 -3.57 2.34
CA ASN A 193 0.54 -4.69 1.84
C ASN A 193 1.45 -4.25 0.68
N GLY A 194 2.68 -3.87 1.00
CA GLY A 194 3.64 -3.31 0.02
C GLY A 194 3.38 -1.85 -0.38
N HIS A 195 2.19 -1.33 -0.07
CA HIS A 195 1.78 0.07 -0.13
C HIS A 195 0.89 0.39 1.08
N ASP A 196 0.80 1.66 1.44
CA ASP A 196 -0.09 2.14 2.50
C ASP A 196 -1.53 2.17 1.98
N ALA A 197 -2.52 2.04 2.88
CA ALA A 197 -3.94 2.00 2.54
C ALA A 197 -4.66 3.24 3.08
N GLY A 198 -5.59 3.78 2.29
CA GLY A 198 -6.48 4.88 2.66
C GLY A 198 -7.93 4.42 2.78
N LEU A 199 -8.77 5.23 3.43
CA LEU A 199 -10.21 5.02 3.52
C LEU A 199 -10.90 6.33 3.90
N ASP A 200 -11.94 6.72 3.18
CA ASP A 200 -12.99 7.61 3.70
C ASP A 200 -14.11 6.78 4.35
N ALA A 201 -14.30 6.95 5.66
CA ALA A 201 -15.33 6.31 6.45
C ALA A 201 -16.50 7.26 6.80
N ASN A 202 -17.06 7.95 5.80
CA ASN A 202 -18.14 8.96 5.90
C ASN A 202 -17.68 10.31 6.46
N GLY A 203 -16.62 10.89 5.88
CA GLY A 203 -15.96 12.10 6.35
C GLY A 203 -14.91 11.85 7.42
N VAL A 204 -14.55 10.59 7.69
CA VAL A 204 -13.47 10.20 8.61
C VAL A 204 -12.39 9.53 7.79
N TYR A 205 -11.29 10.24 7.61
CA TYR A 205 -10.19 9.81 6.75
C TYR A 205 -9.21 9.01 7.57
N ILE A 206 -8.87 7.80 7.11
CA ILE A 206 -8.03 6.85 7.83
C ILE A 206 -6.88 6.42 6.93
N VAL A 207 -5.65 6.41 7.46
CA VAL A 207 -4.49 5.81 6.80
C VAL A 207 -3.94 4.68 7.66
N LEU A 208 -3.69 3.53 7.05
CA LEU A 208 -2.92 2.42 7.62
C LEU A 208 -1.63 2.27 6.81
N SER A 209 -0.47 2.37 7.45
CA SER A 209 0.82 2.23 6.77
C SER A 209 1.41 0.81 6.84
N THR A 210 2.26 0.51 5.87
CA THR A 210 3.09 -0.70 5.78
C THR A 210 4.04 -0.87 6.97
N ARG A 211 4.29 0.22 7.72
CA ARG A 211 5.05 0.25 8.97
C ARG A 211 4.19 -0.07 10.21
N GLY A 212 2.88 -0.21 10.02
CA GLY A 212 1.90 -0.44 11.06
C GLY A 212 1.51 0.81 11.84
N ALA A 213 1.75 2.02 11.33
CA ALA A 213 1.09 3.19 11.88
C ALA A 213 -0.37 3.21 11.39
N ILE A 214 -1.30 3.59 12.26
CA ILE A 214 -2.68 3.93 11.86
C ILE A 214 -3.03 5.30 12.42
N SER A 215 -3.58 6.18 11.59
CA SER A 215 -4.04 7.52 12.00
C SER A 215 -5.39 7.83 11.34
N ALA A 216 -6.17 8.70 11.97
CA ALA A 216 -7.48 9.12 11.48
C ALA A 216 -7.78 10.61 11.76
N HIS A 217 -8.60 11.24 10.93
CA HIS A 217 -8.98 12.65 11.02
C HIS A 217 -10.43 12.90 10.52
N GLU A 218 -11.06 13.97 11.01
CA GLU A 218 -12.39 14.50 10.65
C GLU A 218 -12.29 15.88 9.98
#